data_AF-L0WIP0-F1
#
_entry.id   AF-L0WIP0-F1
#
_cell.length_a   1.000
_cell.length_b   1.000
_cell.length_c   1.000
_cell.angle_alpha   90.00
_cell.angle_beta   90.00
_cell.angle_gamma   90.00
#
_symmetry.space_group_name_H-M   'P 1'
#
loop_
_entity.id
_entity.type
_entity.pdbx_description
1 polymer ?
#
loop_
_entity_poly.entity_id
_entity_poly.type
_entity_poly.pdbx_seq_one_letter_code
_entity_poly.pdbx_strand_id
1 'polypeptide(L)' 'MLEMKDRCKECDVPLTASGNAYICSFECTFCVDCCTVHGARCPDCGGELVRRPRRQEASNSPD' A
#
# COMPACT_ATOMS: atom_id res chain seq x y z
N MET A 1 3.26 6.65 -13.81
CA MET A 1 4.05 7.02 -12.61
C MET A 1 3.22 6.58 -11.43
N LEU A 2 3.73 5.69 -10.57
CA LEU A 2 2.92 5.11 -9.49
C LEU A 2 2.56 6.22 -8.48
N GLU A 3 1.29 6.56 -8.37
CA GLU A 3 0.84 7.58 -7.42
C GLU A 3 0.80 6.97 -6.03
N MET A 4 1.80 7.37 -5.24
CA MET A 4 1.98 6.92 -3.87
C MET A 4 0.90 7.54 -2.97
N LYS A 5 -0.28 6.91 -2.87
CA LYS A 5 -1.36 7.39 -1.99
C LYS A 5 -0.93 7.37 -0.52
N ASP A 6 -1.11 8.48 0.16
CA ASP A 6 -0.70 8.65 1.56
C ASP A 6 -1.83 8.42 2.56
N ARG A 7 -2.94 7.82 2.11
CA ARG A 7 -4.09 7.51 2.97
C ARG A 7 -4.70 6.16 2.63
N CYS A 8 -5.28 5.52 3.63
CA CYS A 8 -6.07 4.30 3.45
C CYS A 8 -7.37 4.62 2.72
N LYS A 9 -7.73 3.80 1.73
CA LYS A 9 -8.97 3.99 0.96
C LYS A 9 -10.24 3.73 1.77
N GLU A 10 -10.19 2.84 2.76
CA GLU A 10 -11.35 2.43 3.57
C GLU A 10 -11.61 3.40 4.75
N CYS A 11 -10.56 3.71 5.52
CA CYS A 11 -10.69 4.45 6.78
C CYS A 11 -10.02 5.83 6.76
N ASP A 12 -9.46 6.26 5.62
CA ASP A 12 -8.80 7.56 5.45
C ASP A 12 -7.63 7.84 6.42
N VAL A 13 -7.13 6.80 7.11
CA VAL A 13 -5.99 6.96 8.04
C VAL A 13 -4.73 7.35 7.24
N PRO A 14 -3.90 8.28 7.75
CA PRO A 14 -2.65 8.64 7.11
C PRO A 14 -1.69 7.43 7.07
N LEU A 15 -1.14 7.17 5.89
CA LEU A 15 -0.16 6.14 5.60
C LEU A 15 1.17 6.80 5.28
N THR A 16 2.19 6.53 6.08
CA THR A 16 3.53 7.06 5.83
C THR A 16 4.21 6.28 4.70
N ALA A 17 5.06 6.94 3.91
CA ALA A 17 5.79 6.32 2.81
C ALA A 17 6.71 5.15 3.24
N SER A 18 7.18 5.19 4.48
CA SER A 18 8.00 4.14 5.11
C SER A 18 7.19 3.19 6.00
N GLY A 19 5.90 3.43 6.15
CA GLY A 19 5.00 2.69 7.03
C GLY A 19 4.54 1.36 6.44
N ASN A 20 3.92 0.53 7.29
CA ASN A 20 3.30 -0.71 6.85
C ASN A 20 1.96 -0.39 6.18
N ALA A 21 1.98 -0.30 4.85
CA ALA A 21 0.80 -0.17 4.01
C ALA A 21 0.73 -1.34 3.03
N TYR A 22 -0.47 -1.65 2.56
CA TYR A 22 -0.70 -2.66 1.53
C TYR A 22 -1.27 -2.00 0.28
N ILE A 23 -0.92 -2.52 -0.89
CA ILE A 23 -1.35 -2.02 -2.19
C ILE A 23 -1.80 -3.19 -3.07
N CYS A 24 -2.80 -2.98 -3.92
CA CYS A 24 -3.21 -3.93 -4.95
C CYS A 24 -2.66 -3.53 -6.34
N SER A 25 -2.85 -4.39 -7.35
CA SER A 25 -2.45 -4.11 -8.75
C SER A 25 -3.14 -2.89 -9.38
N PHE A 26 -4.25 -2.43 -8.81
CA PHE A 26 -4.99 -1.23 -9.22
C PHE A 26 -4.67 0.00 -8.35
N GLU A 27 -3.55 -0.02 -7.61
CA GLU A 27 -3.08 1.12 -6.82
C GLU A 27 -4.10 1.59 -5.75
N CYS A 28 -4.88 0.65 -5.20
CA CYS A 28 -5.66 0.90 -3.98
C CYS A 28 -4.76 0.62 -2.78
N THR A 29 -4.64 1.59 -1.88
CA THR A 29 -3.77 1.50 -0.69
C THR A 29 -4.60 1.35 0.57
N PHE A 30 -4.24 0.41 1.43
CA PHE A 30 -4.91 0.12 2.69
C PHE A 30 -3.92 0.05 3.85
N CYS A 31 -4.38 0.40 5.06
CA CYS A 31 -3.62 0.17 6.29
C CYS A 31 -3.58 -1.33 6.63
N VAL A 32 -2.71 -1.69 7.58
CA VAL A 32 -2.59 -3.07 8.07
C VAL A 32 -3.94 -3.58 8.59
N ASP A 33 -4.65 -2.77 9.38
CA ASP A 33 -5.93 -3.17 9.99
C ASP A 33 -6.99 -3.49 8.93
N CYS A 34 -7.19 -2.59 7.95
CA CYS A 34 -8.13 -2.83 6.85
C CYS A 34 -7.71 -4.04 6.00
N CYS A 35 -6.41 -4.20 5.72
CA CYS A 35 -5.92 -5.39 5.02
C CYS A 35 -6.25 -6.67 5.80
N THR A 36 -6.11 -6.67 7.13
CA THR A 36 -6.46 -7.82 7.97
C THR A 36 -7.97 -8.06 8.00
N VAL A 37 -8.79 -7.01 8.12
CA VAL A 37 -10.25 -7.09 8.08
C VAL A 37 -10.75 -7.71 6.77
N HIS A 38 -10.15 -7.35 5.64
CA HIS A 38 -10.53 -7.89 4.33
C HIS A 38 -9.76 -9.19 3.96
N GLY A 39 -8.96 -9.75 4.86
CA GLY A 39 -8.25 -11.02 4.63
C GLY A 39 -7.23 -10.96 3.48
N ALA A 40 -6.46 -9.86 3.40
CA ALA A 40 -5.50 -9.59 2.33
C ALA A 40 -6.11 -9.55 0.92
N ARG A 41 -7.40 -9.21 0.82
CA ARG A 41 -8.09 -8.98 -0.46
C ARG A 41 -8.64 -7.57 -0.53
N CYS A 42 -8.51 -6.97 -1.69
CA CYS A 42 -9.02 -5.64 -1.99
C CYS A 42 -10.56 -5.69 -2.13
N PRO A 43 -11.33 -4.95 -1.33
CA PRO A 43 -12.80 -4.98 -1.42
C PRO A 43 -13.33 -4.35 -2.73
N ASP A 44 -12.65 -3.34 -3.27
CA ASP A 44 -13.06 -2.68 -4.52
C ASP A 44 -12.72 -3.49 -5.78
N CYS A 45 -11.57 -4.17 -5.75
CA CYS A 45 -10.96 -4.73 -6.96
C CYS A 45 -10.88 -6.27 -6.94
N GLY A 46 -11.11 -6.92 -5.80
CA GLY A 46 -11.02 -8.37 -5.63
C GLY A 46 -9.60 -8.95 -5.70
N GLY A 47 -8.59 -8.12 -6.01
CA GLY A 47 -7.20 -8.53 -6.10
C GLY A 47 -6.52 -8.74 -4.74
N GLU A 48 -5.34 -9.36 -4.76
CA GLU A 48 -4.52 -9.54 -3.58
C GLU A 48 -3.93 -8.20 -3.10
N LEU A 49 -3.95 -8.00 -1.78
CA LEU A 49 -3.27 -6.90 -1.11
C LEU A 49 -1.87 -7.35 -0.71
N VAL A 50 -0.86 -6.83 -1.40
CA VAL A 50 0.55 -7.09 -1.11
C VAL A 50 1.16 -5.90 -0.38
N ARG A 51 2.27 -6.10 0.34
CA ARG A 51 2.92 -4.98 1.03
C ARG A 51 3.36 -3.92 0.02
N ARG A 52 2.99 -2.67 0.28
CA ARG A 52 3.41 -1.52 -0.51
C ARG A 52 4.94 -1.47 -0.53
N PRO A 53 5.57 -1.38 -1.72
CA PRO A 53 7.01 -1.16 -1.81
C PRO A 53 7.38 0.09 -1.01
N ARG A 54 8.28 -0.07 -0.04
CA ARG A 54 8.85 1.06 0.68
C ARG A 54 9.75 1.81 -0.28
N ARG A 55 9.60 3.12 -0.37
CA ARG A 55 10.58 3.95 -1.06
C ARG A 55 11.90 3.77 -0.31
N GLN A 56 12.80 2.97 -0.87
CA GLN A 56 14.20 3.10 -0.50
C GLN A 56 14.57 4.53 -0.85
N GLU A 57 14.99 5.33 0.15
CA GLU A 57 15.84 6.48 -0.14
C GLU A 57 16.93 5.95 -1.05
N ALA A 58 17.01 6.45 -2.28
CA ALA A 58 17.77 5.83 -3.37
C ALA A 58 19.13 5.32 -2.87
N SER A 59 19.21 4.03 -2.58
CA SER A 59 20.49 3.34 -2.53
C SER A 59 20.86 3.16 -3.99
N ASN A 60 21.40 4.24 -4.56
CA ASN A 60 22.21 4.23 -5.74
C ASN A 60 23.30 3.17 -5.51
N SER A 61 23.09 1.96 -6.00
CA SER A 61 24.17 1.02 -6.23
C SER A 61 24.64 1.25 -7.66
N PRO A 62 25.79 1.91 -7.90
CA PRO A 62 26.47 1.75 -9.16
C PRO A 62 27.02 0.32 -9.20
N ASP A 63 26.72 -0.39 -10.29
CA ASP A 63 27.41 -1.62 -10.70
C ASP A 63 28.91 -1.33 -10.90
#